data_AF-E4U6M8-F1
#
_entry.id   AF-E4U6M8-F1
#
_cell.length_a   1.000
_cell.length_b   1.000
_cell.length_c   1.000
_cell.angle_alpha   90.00
_cell.angle_beta   90.00
_cell.angle_gamma   90.00
#
_symmetry.space_group_name_H-M   'P 1'
#
loop_
_entity.id
_entity.type
_entity.pdbx_description
1 polymer ?
#
loop_
_entity_poly.entity_id
_entity_poly.type
_entity_poly.pdbx_seq_one_letter_code
_entity_poly.pdbx_strand_id
1 'polypeptide(L)'
;MKRARELGNYRVLIEALELGLTPGELEERHGLLAGFVRESAGGARYANEVVELVHGAEGVFVSFPGLPNAAYAWLGEAAGVFLTPVEAQIWLWEVMERAEAGEGDLVVLYEPGYADDDEKIFMAYTFEGERYQRGWPRTKLPLFLWLAAPEEHLLMLHAPGEGYLAFRLERGAPMLGGAES
;
A
#
# COMPACT_ATOMS: atom_id res chain seq x y z
N MET A 1 -11.73 -1.19 -23.42
CA MET A 1 -10.94 -1.39 -22.19
C MET A 1 -11.89 -1.59 -21.03
N LYS A 2 -11.73 -2.65 -20.23
CA LYS A 2 -12.38 -2.71 -18.91
C LYS A 2 -11.73 -1.63 -18.06
N ARG A 3 -12.54 -0.82 -17.37
CA ARG A 3 -12.03 0.17 -16.42
C ARG A 3 -11.39 -0.56 -15.25
N ALA A 4 -10.20 -0.15 -14.83
CA ALA A 4 -9.52 -0.72 -13.67
C ALA A 4 -10.41 -0.60 -12.43
N ARG A 5 -10.28 -1.53 -11.49
CA ARG A 5 -11.00 -1.51 -10.22
C ARG A 5 -10.05 -1.64 -9.06
N GLU A 6 -10.34 -0.98 -7.94
CA GLU A 6 -9.49 -1.03 -6.76
C GLU A 6 -10.26 -1.37 -5.49
N LEU A 7 -9.60 -2.11 -4.61
CA LEU A 7 -9.94 -2.18 -3.20
C LEU A 7 -9.11 -1.08 -2.51
N GLY A 8 -9.67 0.14 -2.49
CA GLY A 8 -9.05 1.38 -2.00
C GLY A 8 -8.90 1.45 -0.48
N ASN A 9 -8.27 0.45 0.11
CA ASN A 9 -8.19 0.25 1.55
C ASN A 9 -6.99 0.99 2.20
N TYR A 10 -6.55 2.11 1.62
CA TYR A 10 -5.54 2.95 2.28
C TYR A 10 -6.09 3.43 3.63
N ARG A 11 -7.33 3.92 3.63
CA ARG A 11 -8.05 4.31 4.83
C ARG A 11 -8.16 3.17 5.84
N VAL A 12 -8.43 1.94 5.40
CA VAL A 12 -8.50 0.77 6.28
C VAL A 12 -7.15 0.47 6.93
N LEU A 13 -6.05 0.63 6.20
CA LEU A 13 -4.71 0.52 6.75
C LEU A 13 -4.45 1.60 7.82
N ILE A 14 -4.83 2.86 7.55
CA ILE A 14 -4.74 3.95 8.53
C ILE A 14 -5.59 3.66 9.77
N GLU A 15 -6.86 3.29 9.60
CA GLU A 15 -7.75 2.97 10.71
C GLU A 15 -7.23 1.77 11.53
N ALA A 16 -6.64 0.76 10.89
CA ALA A 16 -6.00 -0.34 11.59
C ALA A 16 -4.79 0.10 12.41
N LEU A 17 -3.96 1.00 11.86
CA LEU A 17 -2.75 1.51 12.51
C LEU A 17 -3.04 2.51 13.64
N GLU A 18 -4.04 3.37 13.47
CA GLU A 18 -4.35 4.48 14.38
C GLU A 18 -5.46 4.16 15.38
N LEU A 19 -6.53 3.48 14.92
CA LEU A 19 -7.72 3.23 15.73
C LEU A 19 -7.73 1.82 16.34
N GLY A 20 -6.78 0.97 15.93
CA GLY A 20 -6.64 -0.39 16.47
C GLY A 20 -7.78 -1.32 16.07
N LEU A 21 -8.19 -1.28 14.79
CA LEU A 21 -9.16 -2.26 14.26
C LEU A 21 -8.67 -3.68 14.50
N THR A 22 -9.55 -4.52 15.03
CA THR A 22 -9.21 -5.91 15.30
C THR A 22 -9.19 -6.72 13.99
N PRO A 23 -8.36 -7.79 13.89
CA PRO A 23 -8.37 -8.67 12.74
C PRO A 23 -9.76 -9.25 12.40
N GLY A 24 -10.62 -9.45 13.40
CA GLY A 24 -11.99 -9.92 13.23
C GLY A 24 -12.91 -8.90 12.54
N GLU A 25 -12.79 -7.62 12.89
CA GLU A 25 -13.56 -6.54 12.23
C GLU A 25 -13.14 -6.35 10.77
N LEU A 26 -11.84 -6.52 10.48
CA LEU A 26 -11.32 -6.43 9.12
C LEU A 26 -11.72 -7.66 8.28
N GLU A 27 -11.72 -8.86 8.87
CA GLU A 27 -12.19 -10.09 8.22
C GLU A 27 -13.68 -9.99 7.84
N GLU A 28 -14.53 -9.56 8.77
CA GLU A 28 -15.97 -9.41 8.52
C GLU A 28 -16.26 -8.43 7.37
N ARG A 29 -15.49 -7.33 7.31
CA ARG A 29 -15.68 -6.29 6.29
C ARG A 29 -15.10 -6.66 4.93
N HIS A 30 -13.97 -7.37 4.88
CA HIS A 30 -13.16 -7.48 3.66
C HIS A 30 -12.67 -8.89 3.31
N GLY A 31 -12.78 -9.89 4.18
CA GLY A 31 -12.14 -11.21 4.00
C GLY A 31 -12.52 -11.93 2.70
N LEU A 32 -13.83 -12.00 2.38
CA LEU A 32 -14.31 -12.61 1.13
C LEU A 32 -13.80 -11.89 -0.11
N LEU A 33 -13.79 -10.55 -0.08
CA LEU A 33 -13.32 -9.76 -1.21
C LEU A 33 -11.81 -9.86 -1.37
N ALA A 34 -11.04 -9.80 -0.27
CA ALA A 34 -9.60 -9.96 -0.25
C ALA A 34 -9.17 -11.32 -0.83
N GLY A 35 -9.88 -12.40 -0.48
CA GLY A 35 -9.66 -13.73 -1.07
C GLY A 35 -9.89 -13.73 -2.58
N PHE A 36 -11.03 -13.21 -3.03
CA PHE A 36 -11.38 -13.12 -4.46
C PHE A 36 -10.36 -12.31 -5.28
N VAL A 37 -9.95 -11.14 -4.79
CA VAL A 37 -9.00 -10.28 -5.53
C VAL A 37 -7.59 -10.85 -5.55
N ARG A 38 -7.16 -11.54 -4.48
CA ARG A 38 -5.87 -12.23 -4.45
C ARG A 38 -5.82 -13.34 -5.50
N GLU A 39 -6.88 -14.14 -5.59
CA GLU A 39 -7.00 -15.18 -6.62
C GLU A 39 -7.05 -14.58 -8.04
N SER A 40 -7.75 -13.46 -8.19
CA SER A 40 -7.89 -12.77 -9.47
C SER A 40 -6.58 -12.15 -9.97
N ALA A 41 -5.79 -11.52 -9.10
CA ALA A 41 -4.50 -10.94 -9.49
C ALA A 41 -3.53 -12.02 -9.99
N GLY A 42 -3.41 -13.13 -9.26
CA GLY A 42 -2.57 -14.28 -9.61
C GLY A 42 -1.10 -13.93 -9.89
N GLY A 43 -0.36 -14.87 -10.48
CA GLY A 43 0.99 -14.59 -10.99
C GLY A 43 2.12 -14.71 -9.96
N ALA A 44 3.12 -13.83 -10.10
CA ALA A 44 4.33 -13.85 -9.28
C ALA A 44 4.04 -13.34 -7.87
N ARG A 45 4.74 -13.92 -6.90
CA ARG A 45 4.62 -13.56 -5.48
C ARG A 45 5.95 -13.02 -4.98
N TYR A 46 5.89 -11.83 -4.39
CA TYR A 46 7.01 -11.14 -3.78
C TYR A 46 6.65 -10.88 -2.32
N ALA A 47 7.53 -11.24 -1.39
CA ALA A 47 7.27 -11.06 0.02
C ALA A 47 8.53 -10.64 0.76
N ASN A 48 8.33 -9.84 1.79
CA ASN A 48 9.32 -9.55 2.81
C ASN A 48 8.66 -9.63 4.20
N GLU A 49 9.34 -9.14 5.22
CA GLU A 49 8.89 -9.30 6.61
C GLU A 49 7.68 -8.42 6.97
N VAL A 50 7.31 -7.43 6.15
CA VAL A 50 6.18 -6.52 6.43
C VAL A 50 5.03 -6.62 5.42
N VAL A 51 5.27 -7.15 4.21
CA VAL A 51 4.28 -7.17 3.14
C VAL A 51 4.42 -8.40 2.24
N GLU A 52 3.29 -8.86 1.71
CA GLU A 52 3.21 -9.78 0.59
C GLU A 52 2.48 -9.09 -0.58
N LEU A 53 3.11 -9.13 -1.76
CA LEU A 53 2.56 -8.68 -3.03
C LEU A 53 2.41 -9.85 -4.01
N VAL A 54 1.25 -9.94 -4.64
CA VAL A 54 0.93 -10.86 -5.74
C VAL A 54 0.64 -10.04 -6.98
N HIS A 55 1.32 -10.35 -8.10
CA HIS A 55 1.19 -9.61 -9.36
C HIS A 55 1.13 -10.55 -10.56
N GLY A 56 0.07 -10.39 -11.35
CA GLY A 56 -0.14 -11.08 -12.62
C GLY A 56 -0.74 -10.15 -13.67
N ALA A 57 -1.08 -10.72 -14.83
CA ALA A 57 -1.61 -9.95 -15.96
C ALA A 57 -2.93 -9.23 -15.66
N GLU A 58 -3.67 -9.69 -14.64
CA GLU A 58 -5.00 -9.17 -14.29
C GLU A 58 -4.98 -8.23 -13.07
N GLY A 59 -3.82 -8.02 -12.44
CA GLY A 59 -3.72 -7.03 -11.36
C GLY A 59 -2.61 -7.24 -10.35
N VAL A 60 -2.68 -6.42 -9.30
CA VAL A 60 -1.80 -6.38 -8.15
C VAL A 60 -2.63 -6.55 -6.88
N PHE A 61 -2.15 -7.37 -5.96
CA PHE A 61 -2.71 -7.55 -4.63
C PHE A 61 -1.60 -7.39 -3.59
N VAL A 62 -1.87 -6.62 -2.54
CA VAL A 62 -0.94 -6.35 -1.44
C VAL A 62 -1.63 -6.70 -0.12
N SER A 63 -0.94 -7.43 0.73
CA SER A 63 -1.42 -7.80 2.07
C SER A 63 -0.33 -7.62 3.12
N PHE A 64 -0.74 -7.31 4.35
CA PHE A 64 0.16 -7.03 5.46
C PHE A 64 0.05 -8.12 6.53
N PRO A 65 1.06 -9.00 6.71
CA PRO A 65 1.01 -10.06 7.71
C PRO A 65 0.80 -9.56 9.15
N GLY A 66 1.30 -8.36 9.46
CA GLY A 66 1.12 -7.73 10.77
C GLY A 66 -0.26 -7.11 10.99
N LEU A 67 -1.06 -6.92 9.93
CA LEU A 67 -2.41 -6.36 9.99
C LEU A 67 -3.32 -7.18 9.05
N PRO A 68 -3.76 -8.37 9.48
CA PRO A 68 -4.59 -9.23 8.65
C PRO A 68 -5.82 -8.47 8.13
N ASN A 69 -6.08 -8.58 6.82
CA ASN A 69 -7.19 -7.95 6.09
C ASN A 69 -7.12 -6.43 5.90
N ALA A 70 -6.07 -5.76 6.37
CA ALA A 70 -5.59 -4.56 5.69
C ALA A 70 -4.93 -5.03 4.39
N ALA A 71 -5.62 -4.86 3.27
CA ALA A 71 -5.15 -5.32 1.97
C ALA A 71 -5.56 -4.32 0.89
N TYR A 72 -4.66 -4.09 -0.06
CA TYR A 72 -4.92 -3.31 -1.27
C TYR A 72 -5.02 -4.24 -2.46
N ALA A 73 -5.91 -3.92 -3.39
CA ALA A 73 -5.98 -4.63 -4.66
C ALA A 73 -6.24 -3.64 -5.78
N TRP A 74 -5.63 -3.89 -6.93
CA TRP A 74 -5.86 -3.18 -8.16
C TRP A 74 -6.01 -4.19 -9.29
N LEU A 75 -7.19 -4.26 -9.89
CA LEU A 75 -7.52 -5.17 -10.98
C LEU A 75 -7.55 -4.39 -12.30
N GLY A 76 -6.60 -4.71 -13.15
CA GLY A 76 -6.29 -4.05 -14.41
C GLY A 76 -4.90 -4.47 -14.89
N GLU A 77 -4.47 -3.96 -16.02
CA GLU A 77 -3.11 -4.22 -16.53
C GLU A 77 -2.08 -3.40 -15.75
N ALA A 78 -1.23 -4.06 -14.97
CA ALA A 78 -0.18 -3.43 -14.17
C ALA A 78 1.19 -3.89 -14.64
N ALA A 79 2.10 -2.95 -14.85
CA ALA A 79 3.50 -3.23 -15.12
C ALA A 79 4.36 -2.82 -13.91
N GLY A 80 4.99 -3.80 -13.29
CA GLY A 80 5.99 -3.58 -12.24
C GLY A 80 7.36 -3.33 -12.85
N VAL A 81 8.15 -2.46 -12.23
CA VAL A 81 9.54 -2.18 -12.64
C VAL A 81 10.46 -2.48 -11.47
N PHE A 82 11.54 -3.22 -11.74
CA PHE A 82 12.61 -3.42 -10.77
C PHE A 82 13.55 -2.22 -10.76
N LEU A 83 13.77 -1.69 -9.57
CA LEU A 83 14.65 -0.58 -9.27
C LEU A 83 15.88 -1.07 -8.53
N THR A 84 17.02 -0.49 -8.86
CA THR A 84 18.23 -0.55 -8.06
C THR A 84 18.04 0.20 -6.74
N PRO A 85 18.89 -0.02 -5.71
CA PRO A 85 18.82 0.75 -4.47
C PRO A 85 18.92 2.27 -4.66
N VAL A 86 19.68 2.73 -5.66
CA VAL A 86 19.82 4.16 -5.97
C VAL A 86 18.53 4.72 -6.55
N GLU A 87 17.91 4.02 -7.50
CA GLU A 87 16.62 4.43 -8.08
C GLU A 87 15.50 4.39 -7.05
N ALA A 88 15.47 3.36 -6.20
CA ALA A 88 14.53 3.26 -5.08
C ALA A 88 14.68 4.43 -4.10
N GLN A 89 15.92 4.91 -3.87
CA GLN A 89 16.18 6.04 -2.99
C GLN A 89 15.67 7.36 -3.57
N ILE A 90 15.85 7.57 -4.88
CA ILE A 90 15.32 8.73 -5.59
C ILE A 90 13.79 8.70 -5.53
N TRP A 91 13.19 7.55 -5.80
CA TRP A 91 11.75 7.37 -5.79
C TRP A 91 11.13 7.58 -4.39
N LEU A 92 11.82 7.15 -3.33
CA LEU A 92 11.44 7.45 -1.95
C LEU A 92 11.42 8.97 -1.71
N TRP A 93 12.45 9.71 -2.13
CA TRP A 93 12.49 11.16 -1.96
C TRP A 93 11.35 11.85 -2.72
N GLU A 94 11.10 11.48 -3.97
CA GLU A 94 9.99 12.02 -4.76
C GLU A 94 8.64 11.78 -4.06
N VAL A 95 8.41 10.58 -3.55
CA VAL A 95 7.16 10.24 -2.86
C VAL A 95 7.01 10.99 -1.54
N MET A 96 8.10 11.15 -0.78
CA MET A 96 8.13 11.91 0.46
C MET A 96 7.82 13.39 0.22
N GLU A 97 8.46 14.02 -0.78
CA GLU A 97 8.21 15.41 -1.16
C GLU A 97 6.74 15.64 -1.54
N ARG A 98 6.14 14.73 -2.31
CA ARG A 98 4.71 14.78 -2.66
C ARG A 98 3.80 14.70 -1.43
N ALA A 99 4.13 13.82 -0.49
CA ALA A 99 3.36 13.69 0.76
C ALA A 99 3.49 14.94 1.65
N GLU A 100 4.67 15.55 1.72
CA GLU A 100 4.88 16.82 2.42
C GLU A 100 4.13 17.99 1.77
N ALA A 101 4.03 18.00 0.44
CA ALA A 101 3.24 18.96 -0.32
C ALA A 101 1.71 18.74 -0.21
N GLY A 102 1.27 17.65 0.43
CA GLY A 102 -0.14 17.32 0.58
C GLY A 102 -0.79 16.75 -0.70
N GLU A 103 0.01 16.24 -1.63
CA GLU A 103 -0.47 15.66 -2.90
C GLU A 103 -0.97 14.21 -2.77
N GLY A 104 -0.86 13.64 -1.57
CA GLY A 104 -1.32 12.29 -1.28
C GLY A 104 -1.00 11.88 0.15
N ASP A 105 -1.57 10.75 0.54
CA ASP A 105 -1.30 10.12 1.82
C ASP A 105 -0.26 9.02 1.65
N LEU A 106 0.70 8.95 2.57
CA LEU A 106 1.87 8.09 2.50
C LEU A 106 1.97 7.18 3.72
N VAL A 107 2.22 5.90 3.48
CA VAL A 107 2.69 4.91 4.46
C VAL A 107 4.05 4.39 4.03
N VAL A 108 5.01 4.38 4.95
CA VAL A 108 6.34 3.80 4.78
C VAL A 108 6.62 2.83 5.93
N LEU A 109 6.89 1.57 5.61
CA LEU A 109 7.18 0.51 6.58
C LEU A 109 8.65 0.12 6.49
N TYR A 110 9.38 0.32 7.58
CA TYR A 110 10.81 0.03 7.64
C TYR A 110 11.10 -1.37 8.17
N GLU A 111 10.34 -1.84 9.16
CA GLU A 111 10.65 -3.05 9.94
C GLU A 111 9.36 -3.71 10.49
N PRO A 112 9.37 -5.01 10.84
CA PRO A 112 8.24 -5.69 11.50
C PRO A 112 7.89 -5.10 12.87
N GLY A 113 6.61 -5.19 13.25
CA GLY A 113 6.10 -4.56 14.48
C GLY A 113 5.85 -3.06 14.33
N TYR A 114 5.66 -2.60 13.10
CA TYR A 114 5.36 -1.20 12.75
C TYR A 114 4.03 -0.67 13.32
N ALA A 115 3.11 -1.56 13.73
CA ALA A 115 1.87 -1.16 14.38
C ALA A 115 2.10 -0.66 15.81
N ASP A 116 3.13 -1.17 16.48
CA ASP A 116 3.39 -0.93 17.90
C ASP A 116 4.53 0.07 18.16
N ASP A 117 5.33 0.39 17.14
CA ASP A 117 6.58 1.16 17.28
C ASP A 117 6.76 2.20 16.16
N ASP A 118 6.70 3.46 16.55
CA ASP A 118 6.80 4.62 15.67
C ASP A 118 8.20 4.78 15.03
N GLU A 119 9.24 4.09 15.52
CA GLU A 119 10.57 4.08 14.88
C GLU A 119 10.61 3.20 13.61
N LYS A 120 9.58 2.37 13.42
CA LYS A 120 9.50 1.38 12.34
C LYS A 120 8.53 1.76 11.22
N ILE A 121 7.87 2.90 11.37
CA ILE A 121 6.88 3.41 10.44
C ILE A 121 7.10 4.91 10.20
N PHE A 122 6.72 5.37 9.03
CA PHE A 122 6.41 6.78 8.81
C PHE A 122 5.08 6.88 8.07
N MET A 123 4.20 7.76 8.55
CA MET A 123 2.91 8.02 7.93
C MET A 123 2.68 9.51 7.82
N ALA A 124 2.16 9.94 6.69
CA ALA A 124 1.59 11.28 6.49
C ALA A 124 0.22 11.10 5.83
N TYR A 125 -0.86 11.42 6.53
CA TYR A 125 -2.20 11.06 6.07
C TYR A 125 -3.23 12.11 6.44
N THR A 126 -4.35 12.11 5.72
CA THR A 126 -5.43 13.06 5.92
C THR A 126 -6.63 12.34 6.52
N PHE A 127 -7.09 12.79 7.70
CA PHE A 127 -8.25 12.24 8.37
C PHE A 127 -9.20 13.37 8.76
N GLU A 128 -10.47 13.25 8.37
CA GLU A 128 -11.51 14.28 8.60
C GLU A 128 -11.11 15.71 8.16
N GLY A 129 -10.29 15.81 7.10
CA GLY A 129 -9.82 17.09 6.55
C GLY A 129 -8.60 17.67 7.26
N GLU A 130 -8.08 17.01 8.29
CA GLU A 130 -6.87 17.40 8.99
C GLU A 130 -5.69 16.52 8.59
N ARG A 131 -4.49 17.11 8.53
CA ARG A 131 -3.25 16.41 8.18
C ARG A 131 -2.56 15.93 9.45
N TYR A 132 -2.25 14.64 9.49
CA TYR A 132 -1.56 14.00 10.59
C TYR A 132 -0.24 13.40 10.12
N GLN A 133 0.68 13.25 11.06
CA GLN A 133 1.95 12.56 10.87
C GLN A 133 2.20 11.62 12.04
N ARG A 134 2.71 10.42 11.73
CA ARG A 134 3.19 9.45 12.73
C ARG A 134 4.58 8.95 12.35
N GLY A 135 5.40 8.73 13.37
CA GLY A 135 6.81 8.35 13.20
C GLY A 135 7.64 9.44 12.53
N TRP A 136 8.87 9.07 12.16
CA TRP A 136 9.86 9.98 11.58
C TRP A 136 10.39 9.45 10.25
N PRO A 137 10.52 10.30 9.21
CA PRO A 137 11.19 9.92 7.97
C PRO A 137 12.60 9.41 8.23
N ARG A 138 12.94 8.23 7.67
CA ARG A 138 14.28 7.66 7.76
C ARG A 138 14.97 7.72 6.41
N THR A 139 16.30 7.83 6.45
CA THR A 139 17.16 7.79 5.26
C THR A 139 17.41 6.37 4.74
N LYS A 140 17.10 5.35 5.54
CA LYS A 140 17.18 3.94 5.14
C LYS A 140 16.04 3.63 4.16
N LEU A 141 16.33 2.87 3.12
CA LEU A 141 15.29 2.35 2.22
C LEU A 141 14.29 1.47 2.98
N PRO A 142 12.97 1.65 2.75
CA PRO A 142 11.94 0.91 3.44
C PRO A 142 11.75 -0.49 2.85
N LEU A 143 11.11 -1.37 3.62
CA LEU A 143 10.65 -2.66 3.11
C LEU A 143 9.39 -2.51 2.25
N PHE A 144 8.58 -1.50 2.53
CA PHE A 144 7.39 -1.17 1.75
C PHE A 144 7.08 0.32 1.82
N LEU A 145 6.58 0.89 0.73
CA LEU A 145 5.94 2.19 0.74
C LEU A 145 4.71 2.22 -0.17
N TRP A 146 3.76 3.06 0.23
CA TRP A 146 2.54 3.31 -0.50
C TRP A 146 2.15 4.79 -0.42
N LEU A 147 2.15 5.48 -1.56
CA LEU A 147 1.49 6.77 -1.73
C LEU A 147 0.11 6.56 -2.36
N ALA A 148 -0.93 7.04 -1.69
CA ALA A 148 -2.28 7.17 -2.22
C ALA A 148 -2.55 8.64 -2.59
N ALA A 149 -2.43 8.95 -3.87
CA ALA A 149 -2.73 10.27 -4.43
C ALA A 149 -4.11 10.27 -5.12
N PRO A 150 -4.71 11.45 -5.38
CA PRO A 150 -6.05 11.54 -5.97
C PRO A 150 -6.23 10.78 -7.30
N GLU A 151 -5.18 10.74 -8.13
CA GLU A 151 -5.21 10.17 -9.48
C GLU A 151 -4.48 8.82 -9.59
N GLU A 152 -3.68 8.45 -8.59
CA GLU A 152 -2.81 7.27 -8.68
C GLU A 152 -2.37 6.72 -7.32
N HIS A 153 -1.99 5.45 -7.34
CA HIS A 153 -1.25 4.82 -6.27
C HIS A 153 0.17 4.50 -6.73
N LEU A 154 1.12 4.83 -5.88
CA LEU A 154 2.51 4.44 -6.03
C LEU A 154 2.85 3.40 -4.97
N LEU A 155 3.30 2.22 -5.40
CA LEU A 155 3.74 1.15 -4.50
C LEU A 155 5.21 0.84 -4.76
N MET A 156 5.99 0.61 -3.70
CA MET A 156 7.30 -0.02 -3.82
C MET A 156 7.50 -1.00 -2.67
N LEU A 157 8.05 -2.17 -2.98
CA LEU A 157 8.50 -3.11 -1.98
C LEU A 157 9.92 -3.57 -2.25
N HIS A 158 10.64 -3.89 -1.17
CA HIS A 158 11.87 -4.65 -1.28
C HIS A 158 11.54 -6.12 -1.56
N ALA A 159 11.99 -6.63 -2.71
CA ALA A 159 11.90 -8.03 -3.13
C ALA A 159 13.26 -8.72 -2.90
N PRO A 160 13.41 -9.53 -1.83
CA PRO A 160 14.70 -10.12 -1.47
C PRO A 160 15.32 -10.91 -2.63
N GLY A 161 16.53 -10.52 -3.03
CA GLY A 161 17.26 -11.15 -4.14
C GLY A 161 16.98 -10.55 -5.53
N GLU A 162 15.97 -9.69 -5.66
CA GLU A 162 15.56 -9.07 -6.94
C GLU A 162 15.64 -7.54 -6.94
N GLY A 163 15.76 -6.91 -5.76
CA GLY A 163 15.89 -5.46 -5.63
C GLY A 163 14.60 -4.83 -5.11
N TYR A 164 14.16 -3.72 -5.71
CA TYR A 164 12.92 -3.05 -5.33
C TYR A 164 11.92 -3.12 -6.47
N LEU A 165 10.75 -3.70 -6.24
CA LEU A 165 9.69 -3.75 -7.22
C LEU A 165 8.75 -2.56 -7.00
N ALA A 166 8.58 -1.73 -8.01
CA ALA A 166 7.73 -0.54 -7.97
C ALA A 166 6.57 -0.62 -8.98
N PHE A 167 5.44 -0.04 -8.59
CA PHE A 167 4.25 0.09 -9.42
C PHE A 167 3.73 1.52 -9.38
N ARG A 168 3.29 2.00 -10.55
CA ARG A 168 2.48 3.20 -10.71
C ARG A 168 1.13 2.79 -11.27
N LEU A 169 0.10 2.93 -10.46
CA LEU A 169 -1.24 2.41 -10.74
C LEU A 169 -2.22 3.59 -10.82
N GLU A 170 -2.88 3.77 -11.95
CA GLU A 170 -3.96 4.76 -12.06
C GLU A 170 -5.09 4.41 -11.09
N ARG A 171 -5.77 5.41 -10.53
CA ARG A 171 -6.87 5.16 -9.59
C ARG A 171 -8.00 4.35 -10.27
N GLY A 172 -8.35 3.23 -9.65
CA GLY A 172 -9.40 2.33 -10.11
C GLY A 172 -10.79 2.78 -9.68
N ALA A 173 -11.84 2.21 -10.28
CA ALA A 173 -13.18 2.32 -9.71
C ALA A 173 -13.28 1.45 -8.44
N PRO A 174 -13.90 1.91 -7.35
CA PRO A 174 -14.00 1.13 -6.13
C PRO A 174 -14.73 -0.21 -6.38
N MET A 175 -14.15 -1.31 -5.88
CA MET A 175 -14.70 -2.66 -6.05
C MET A 175 -15.96 -2.89 -5.21
N LEU A 176 -16.04 -2.28 -4.04
CA LEU A 176 -17.26 -2.23 -3.24
C LEU A 176 -17.98 -0.94 -3.61
N GLY A 177 -19.23 -1.07 -4.06
CA GLY A 177 -20.11 0.06 -4.28
C GLY A 177 -20.48 0.71 -2.95
N GLY A 178 -19.63 1.61 -2.47
CA GLY A 178 -19.92 2.57 -1.41
C GLY A 178 -19.69 3.95 -1.99
N ALA A 179 -20.66 4.84 -1.84
CA ALA A 179 -20.46 6.25 -2.18
C ALA A 179 -19.32 6.79 -1.29
N GLU A 180 -18.15 7.04 -1.88
CA GLU A 180 -17.24 8.02 -1.32
C GLU A 180 -17.81 9.39 -1.70
N SER A 181 -18.63 9.94 -0.81
CA SER A 181 -19.00 11.37 -0.78
C SER A 181 -18.14 12.08 0.25
#